data_AF-A0A2G7H1D8-F1
#
_entry.id   AF-A0A2G7H1D8-F1
#
_cell.length_a   1.000
_cell.length_b   1.000
_cell.length_c   1.000
_cell.angle_alpha   90.00
_cell.angle_beta   90.00
_cell.angle_gamma   90.00
#
_symmetry.space_group_name_H-M   'P 1'
#
loop_
_entity.id
_entity.type
_entity.pdbx_description
1 polymer ?
#
loop_
_entity_poly.entity_id
_entity_poly.type
_entity_poly.pdbx_seq_one_letter_code
_entity_poly.pdbx_strand_id
1 'polypeptide(L)'
;MTRARVRPGAAGQLRDVLRRVTLAAAGGGAATLREKLSGPGSGTYHPGQPNQSSAPGEYPAEQSGAVRDSVMAVPLGDTRSAFGSVDGPAHVIPLHFKPPDAGGRPFMDDAKHDRDIHAGMRDAVRQEVQRAQRPDRQ
;
A
#
# COMPACT_ATOMS: atom_id res chain seq x y z
N MET A 1 0.12 32.38 -32.49
CA MET A 1 -0.22 31.18 -31.70
C MET A 1 0.81 30.09 -31.97
N THR A 2 1.77 29.89 -31.07
CA THR A 2 2.86 28.92 -31.26
C THR A 2 2.40 27.55 -30.77
N ARG A 3 2.12 26.61 -31.69
CA ARG A 3 1.85 25.22 -31.34
C ARG A 3 3.16 24.58 -30.85
N ALA A 4 3.21 24.21 -29.57
CA ALA A 4 4.31 23.42 -29.02
C ALA A 4 4.37 22.07 -29.77
N ARG A 5 5.46 21.84 -30.51
CA ARG A 5 5.75 20.52 -31.11
C ARG A 5 6.24 19.59 -30.00
N VAL A 6 5.39 18.66 -29.60
CA VAL A 6 5.80 17.53 -28.75
C VAL A 6 6.78 16.68 -29.55
N ARG A 7 7.97 16.41 -29.00
CA ARG A 7 8.99 15.56 -29.65
C ARG A 7 8.41 14.15 -29.88
N PRO A 8 8.66 13.52 -31.04
CA PRO A 8 8.34 12.10 -31.24
C PRO A 8 8.96 11.27 -30.11
N GLY A 9 8.16 10.42 -29.45
CA GLY A 9 8.60 9.59 -28.32
C GLY A 9 8.46 10.21 -26.92
N ALA A 10 8.25 11.52 -26.79
CA ALA A 10 8.10 12.18 -25.47
C ALA A 10 6.88 11.66 -24.69
N ALA A 11 5.79 11.32 -25.38
CA ALA A 11 4.61 10.74 -24.75
C ALA A 11 4.84 9.32 -24.21
N GLY A 12 5.69 8.52 -24.89
CA GLY A 12 6.09 7.19 -24.40
C GLY A 12 6.95 7.30 -23.14
N GLN A 13 7.97 8.16 -23.17
CA GLN A 13 8.83 8.42 -22.02
C GLN A 13 8.04 8.93 -20.81
N LEU A 14 7.06 9.82 -21.02
CA LEU A 14 6.20 10.29 -19.95
C LEU A 14 5.35 9.16 -19.36
N ARG A 15 4.78 8.29 -20.20
CA ARG A 15 4.03 7.12 -19.72
C ARG A 15 4.89 6.19 -18.89
N ASP A 16 6.13 5.92 -19.31
CA ASP A 16 7.04 5.05 -18.56
C ASP A 16 7.41 5.67 -17.20
N VAL A 17 7.65 6.97 -17.15
CA VAL A 17 7.89 7.70 -15.90
C VAL A 17 6.67 7.61 -14.99
N LEU A 18 5.47 7.89 -15.51
CA LEU A 18 4.23 7.81 -14.74
C LEU A 18 4.01 6.40 -14.20
N ARG A 19 4.19 5.37 -15.03
CA ARG A 19 4.07 3.97 -14.63
C ARG A 19 4.97 3.63 -13.45
N ARG A 20 6.25 4.03 -13.52
CA ARG A 20 7.22 3.79 -12.44
C ARG A 20 6.83 4.53 -11.16
N VAL A 21 6.47 5.81 -11.29
CA VAL A 21 6.09 6.65 -10.14
C VAL A 21 4.83 6.15 -9.46
N THR A 22 3.77 5.82 -10.20
CA THR A 22 2.53 5.31 -9.60
C THR A 22 2.72 3.96 -8.95
N LEU A 23 3.52 3.08 -9.56
CA LEU A 23 3.83 1.78 -8.98
C LEU A 23 4.68 1.93 -7.71
N ALA A 24 5.66 2.84 -7.70
CA ALA A 24 6.45 3.14 -6.51
C ALA A 24 5.56 3.67 -5.37
N ALA A 25 4.64 4.60 -5.66
CA ALA A 25 3.68 5.09 -4.67
C ALA A 25 2.83 3.94 -4.10
N ALA A 26 2.23 3.11 -4.96
CA ALA A 26 1.44 1.95 -4.53
C ALA A 26 2.29 0.96 -3.70
N GLY A 27 3.54 0.71 -4.11
CA GLY A 27 4.49 -0.15 -3.40
C GLY A 27 4.82 0.38 -1.99
N GLY A 28 5.02 1.70 -1.86
CA GLY A 28 5.21 2.36 -0.57
C GLY A 28 4.00 2.19 0.35
N GLY A 29 2.79 2.45 -0.17
CA GLY A 29 1.55 2.25 0.58
C GLY A 29 1.35 0.80 1.02
N ALA A 30 1.59 -0.16 0.12
CA ALA A 30 1.54 -1.59 0.43
C ALA A 30 2.57 -2.00 1.50
N ALA A 31 3.78 -1.46 1.46
CA ALA A 31 4.82 -1.76 2.44
C ALA A 31 4.44 -1.24 3.83
N THR A 32 4.02 0.02 3.93
CA THR A 32 3.61 0.61 5.22
C THR A 32 2.38 -0.08 5.80
N LEU A 33 1.41 -0.42 4.98
CA LEU A 33 0.24 -1.18 5.41
C LEU A 33 0.62 -2.57 5.93
N ARG A 34 1.53 -3.28 5.24
CA ARG A 34 2.06 -4.56 5.73
C ARG A 34 2.76 -4.43 7.07
N GLU A 35 3.54 -3.38 7.25
CA GLU A 35 4.20 -3.09 8.53
C GLU A 35 3.17 -2.88 9.65
N LYS A 36 2.13 -2.09 9.40
CA LYS A 36 1.04 -1.87 10.36
C LYS A 36 0.27 -3.14 10.70
N LEU A 37 0.06 -4.02 9.71
CA LEU A 37 -0.55 -5.34 9.89
C LEU A 37 0.39 -6.37 10.53
N SER A 38 1.70 -6.08 10.61
CA SER A 38 2.69 -6.96 11.22
C SER A 38 2.94 -6.67 12.70
N GLY A 39 2.51 -5.50 13.18
CA GLY A 39 2.68 -5.12 14.58
C GLY A 39 1.71 -5.85 15.51
N PRO A 40 2.07 -6.04 16.79
CA PRO A 40 1.10 -6.43 17.80
C PRO A 40 0.01 -5.35 17.88
N GLY A 41 -1.25 -5.77 17.86
CA GLY A 41 -2.32 -4.89 18.33
C GLY A 41 -2.20 -4.71 19.85
N SER A 42 -2.45 -3.53 20.41
CA SER A 42 -2.22 -3.26 21.84
C SER A 42 -3.11 -4.04 22.81
N GLY A 43 -4.02 -4.87 22.30
CA GLY A 43 -4.94 -5.68 23.08
C GLY A 43 -4.30 -6.91 23.73
N THR A 44 -5.16 -7.75 24.32
CA THR A 44 -4.75 -8.86 25.17
C THR A 44 -3.83 -9.84 24.45
N TYR A 45 -2.66 -10.11 25.05
CA TYR A 45 -1.78 -11.19 24.64
C TYR A 45 -2.35 -12.54 25.09
N HIS A 46 -2.42 -13.50 24.16
CA HIS A 46 -2.77 -14.88 24.49
C HIS A 46 -1.51 -15.76 24.47
N PRO A 47 -1.25 -16.56 25.53
CA PRO A 47 -0.11 -17.47 25.56
C PRO A 47 -0.05 -18.39 24.33
N GLY A 48 1.11 -18.50 23.71
CA GLY A 48 1.34 -19.34 22.53
C GLY A 48 1.04 -18.67 21.18
N GLN A 49 0.68 -17.38 21.19
CA GLN A 49 0.47 -16.62 19.96
C GLN A 49 1.65 -15.67 19.68
N PRO A 50 2.06 -15.51 18.40
CA PRO A 50 3.18 -14.63 18.06
C PRO A 50 2.84 -13.15 18.21
N ASN A 51 1.54 -12.78 18.10
CA ASN A 51 1.04 -11.41 18.12
C ASN A 51 -0.03 -11.22 19.21
N GLN A 52 -0.10 -10.01 19.78
CA GLN A 52 -1.20 -9.57 20.63
C GLN A 52 -2.48 -9.32 19.81
N SER A 53 -3.65 -9.42 20.45
CA SER A 53 -4.93 -9.15 19.81
C SER A 53 -5.09 -7.65 19.53
N SER A 54 -5.69 -7.26 18.40
CA SER A 54 -5.96 -5.84 18.12
C SER A 54 -7.01 -5.21 19.02
N ALA A 55 -6.69 -4.03 19.54
CA ALA A 55 -7.67 -3.19 20.21
C ALA A 55 -8.71 -2.65 19.20
N PRO A 56 -9.90 -2.23 19.65
CA PRO A 56 -10.83 -1.50 18.81
C PRO A 56 -10.16 -0.26 18.20
N GLY A 57 -10.31 -0.08 16.87
CA GLY A 57 -9.70 1.04 16.13
C GLY A 57 -8.26 0.81 15.67
N GLU A 58 -7.66 -0.33 15.97
CA GLU A 58 -6.36 -0.73 15.43
C GLU A 58 -6.50 -1.65 14.22
N TYR A 59 -5.43 -1.69 13.41
CA TYR A 59 -5.31 -2.67 12.33
C TYR A 59 -5.38 -4.11 12.88
N PRO A 60 -5.97 -5.05 12.12
CA PRO A 60 -6.07 -6.43 12.52
C PRO A 60 -4.67 -7.09 12.53
N ALA A 61 -4.25 -7.54 13.70
CA ALA A 61 -3.06 -8.36 13.88
C ALA A 61 -3.47 -9.83 13.68
N GLU A 62 -3.06 -10.43 12.57
CA GLU A 62 -3.30 -11.84 12.31
C GLU A 62 -2.13 -12.70 12.77
N GLN A 63 -2.44 -13.89 13.29
CA GLN A 63 -1.44 -14.85 13.77
C GLN A 63 -0.65 -15.48 12.62
N SER A 64 -1.31 -15.72 11.48
CA SER A 64 -0.70 -16.31 10.28
C SER A 64 -0.09 -15.27 9.35
N GLY A 65 -0.37 -13.98 9.56
CA GLY A 65 -0.01 -12.90 8.64
C GLY A 65 -0.73 -12.97 7.28
N ALA A 66 -1.80 -13.76 7.13
CA ALA A 66 -2.43 -13.97 5.83
C ALA A 66 -3.04 -12.68 5.24
N VAL A 67 -3.70 -11.85 6.06
CA VAL A 67 -4.15 -10.50 5.63
C VAL A 67 -2.97 -9.62 5.23
N ARG A 68 -1.90 -9.59 6.04
CA ARG A 68 -0.66 -8.86 5.71
C ARG A 68 -0.10 -9.30 4.37
N ASP A 69 0.04 -10.60 4.16
CA ASP A 69 0.68 -11.18 2.99
C ASP A 69 -0.15 -11.00 1.71
N SER A 70 -1.46 -10.80 1.87
CA SER A 70 -2.34 -10.45 0.73
C SER A 70 -2.20 -9.01 0.24
N VAL A 71 -1.53 -8.13 1.00
CA VAL A 71 -1.38 -6.72 0.63
C VAL A 71 -0.31 -6.58 -0.44
N MET A 72 -0.74 -6.21 -1.63
CA MET A 72 0.10 -6.07 -2.82
C MET A 72 -0.08 -4.69 -3.46
N ALA A 73 0.89 -4.32 -4.30
CA ALA A 73 0.79 -3.19 -5.21
C ALA A 73 0.70 -3.72 -6.64
N VAL A 74 -0.29 -3.25 -7.40
CA VAL A 74 -0.57 -3.73 -8.76
C VAL A 74 -0.78 -2.58 -9.74
N PRO A 75 -0.26 -2.68 -10.97
CA PRO A 75 -0.58 -1.72 -12.02
C PRO A 75 -2.04 -1.91 -12.47
N LEU A 76 -2.75 -0.80 -12.68
CA LEU A 76 -4.13 -0.76 -13.21
C LEU A 76 -4.15 -0.11 -14.60
N GLY A 77 -3.11 -0.35 -15.40
CA GLY A 77 -2.88 0.25 -16.71
C GLY A 77 -1.57 1.04 -16.77
N ASP A 78 -1.43 1.90 -17.78
CA ASP A 78 -0.18 2.59 -18.09
C ASP A 78 0.22 3.66 -17.08
N THR A 79 -0.76 4.30 -16.43
CA THR A 79 -0.54 5.50 -15.59
C THR A 79 -1.25 5.42 -14.24
N ARG A 80 -1.70 4.23 -13.85
CA ARG A 80 -2.41 3.99 -12.60
C ARG A 80 -1.88 2.75 -11.93
N SER A 81 -1.85 2.77 -10.61
CA SER A 81 -1.53 1.63 -9.78
C SER A 81 -2.39 1.69 -8.53
N ALA A 82 -2.70 0.52 -7.97
CA ALA A 82 -3.41 0.38 -6.72
C ALA A 82 -2.58 -0.43 -5.74
N PHE A 83 -2.91 -0.30 -4.46
CA PHE A 83 -2.48 -1.25 -3.46
C PHE A 83 -3.67 -1.65 -2.59
N GLY A 84 -3.59 -2.84 -2.00
CA GLY A 84 -4.63 -3.38 -1.14
C GLY A 84 -4.54 -4.89 -1.06
N SER A 85 -5.55 -5.52 -0.48
CA SER A 85 -5.69 -6.98 -0.47
C SER A 85 -6.16 -7.45 -1.84
N VAL A 86 -5.22 -7.79 -2.74
CA VAL A 86 -5.53 -8.12 -4.15
C VAL A 86 -5.97 -9.57 -4.31
N ASP A 87 -5.46 -10.48 -3.48
CA ASP A 87 -5.85 -11.89 -3.40
C ASP A 87 -5.95 -12.32 -1.91
N GLY A 88 -6.79 -11.60 -1.17
CA GLY A 88 -7.01 -11.81 0.26
C GLY A 88 -7.58 -13.19 0.60
N PRO A 89 -7.20 -13.78 1.75
CA PRO A 89 -7.92 -14.94 2.26
C PRO A 89 -9.40 -14.61 2.47
N ALA A 90 -10.28 -15.60 2.34
CA ALA A 90 -11.73 -15.38 2.32
C ALA A 90 -12.28 -14.62 3.55
N HIS A 91 -11.60 -14.72 4.70
CA HIS A 91 -11.99 -14.03 5.93
C HIS A 91 -11.65 -12.52 5.95
N VAL A 92 -10.90 -12.00 4.98
CA VAL A 92 -10.68 -10.54 4.79
C VAL A 92 -11.99 -9.80 4.61
N ILE A 93 -12.90 -10.35 3.80
CA ILE A 93 -14.19 -9.72 3.49
C ILE A 93 -15.04 -9.53 4.75
N PRO A 94 -15.35 -10.58 5.54
CA PRO A 94 -16.10 -10.39 6.77
C PRO A 94 -15.34 -9.54 7.79
N LEU A 95 -14.01 -9.56 7.81
CA LEU A 95 -13.24 -8.66 8.67
C LEU A 95 -13.46 -7.20 8.27
N HIS A 96 -13.45 -6.89 6.98
CA HIS A 96 -13.60 -5.52 6.47
C HIS A 96 -15.04 -4.99 6.63
N PHE A 97 -16.06 -5.81 6.36
CA PHE A 97 -17.46 -5.35 6.29
C PHE A 97 -18.30 -5.62 7.55
N LYS A 98 -17.80 -6.40 8.53
CA LYS A 98 -18.52 -6.55 9.80
C LYS A 98 -18.56 -5.22 10.56
N PRO A 99 -19.62 -4.97 11.33
CA PRO A 99 -19.63 -3.89 12.30
C PRO A 99 -18.44 -3.97 13.29
N PRO A 100 -17.85 -2.83 13.70
CA PRO A 100 -16.70 -2.83 14.62
C PRO A 100 -16.96 -3.53 15.96
N ASP A 101 -18.18 -3.41 16.50
CA ASP A 101 -18.67 -4.06 17.72
C ASP A 101 -18.80 -5.58 17.58
N ALA A 102 -18.92 -6.09 16.35
CA ALA A 102 -18.89 -7.51 16.02
C ALA A 102 -17.49 -8.02 15.63
N GLY A 103 -16.44 -7.25 15.93
CA GLY A 103 -15.05 -7.61 15.61
C GLY A 103 -14.62 -7.22 14.19
N GLY A 104 -15.42 -6.41 13.49
CA GLY A 104 -15.02 -5.81 12.22
C GLY A 104 -13.79 -4.92 12.36
N ARG A 105 -12.92 -4.97 11.35
CA ARG A 105 -11.72 -4.15 11.20
C ARG A 105 -11.66 -3.71 9.74
N PRO A 106 -12.21 -2.52 9.38
CA PRO A 106 -12.25 -2.04 8.02
C PRO A 106 -10.87 -1.50 7.57
N PHE A 107 -9.84 -2.33 7.69
CA PHE A 107 -8.43 -1.94 7.55
C PHE A 107 -8.07 -1.29 6.20
N MET A 108 -8.83 -1.57 5.12
CA MET A 108 -8.66 -0.89 3.83
C MET A 108 -9.27 0.52 3.80
N ASP A 109 -10.30 0.77 4.59
CA ASP A 109 -10.85 2.12 4.75
C ASP A 109 -9.98 2.94 5.70
N ASP A 110 -9.51 2.33 6.78
CA ASP A 110 -8.53 2.96 7.67
C ASP A 110 -7.26 3.35 6.89
N ALA A 111 -6.80 2.47 6.00
CA ALA A 111 -5.63 2.73 5.17
C ALA A 111 -5.77 3.95 4.24
N LYS A 112 -6.99 4.28 3.79
CA LYS A 112 -7.24 5.47 2.94
C LYS A 112 -7.04 6.78 3.70
N HIS A 113 -7.12 6.75 5.02
CA HIS A 113 -7.05 7.93 5.88
C HIS A 113 -5.76 7.96 6.73
N ASP A 114 -4.95 6.90 6.66
CA ASP A 114 -3.73 6.76 7.45
C ASP A 114 -2.58 7.65 6.91
N ARG A 115 -2.09 8.52 7.79
CA ARG A 115 -1.04 9.49 7.46
C ARG A 115 0.30 8.85 7.17
N ASP A 116 0.62 7.73 7.82
CA ASP A 116 1.90 7.05 7.64
C ASP A 116 1.91 6.34 6.30
N ILE A 117 0.77 5.75 5.89
CA ILE A 117 0.63 5.17 4.55
C ILE A 117 0.84 6.26 3.49
N HIS A 118 0.20 7.42 3.65
CA HIS A 118 0.44 8.54 2.75
C HIS A 118 1.90 9.04 2.76
N ALA A 119 2.59 8.97 3.91
CA ALA A 119 4.00 9.30 4.01
C ALA A 119 4.87 8.27 3.25
N GLY A 120 4.64 6.97 3.45
CA GLY A 120 5.32 5.89 2.75
C GLY A 120 5.16 5.98 1.23
N MET A 121 3.96 6.32 0.75
CA MET A 121 3.72 6.58 -0.67
C MET A 121 4.58 7.75 -1.20
N ARG A 122 4.62 8.88 -0.47
CA ARG A 122 5.41 10.06 -0.86
C ARG A 122 6.92 9.78 -0.85
N ASP A 123 7.39 9.05 0.15
CA ASP A 123 8.80 8.72 0.28
C ASP A 123 9.25 7.76 -0.82
N ALA A 124 8.43 6.77 -1.17
CA ALA A 124 8.69 5.88 -2.30
C ALA A 124 8.76 6.65 -3.63
N VAL A 125 7.86 7.62 -3.85
CA VAL A 125 7.93 8.51 -5.03
C VAL A 125 9.22 9.33 -5.02
N ARG A 126 9.60 9.91 -3.89
CA ARG A 126 10.83 10.70 -3.77
C ARG A 126 12.06 9.85 -4.12
N GLN A 127 12.13 8.61 -3.63
CA GLN A 127 13.22 7.68 -3.92
C GLN A 127 13.28 7.32 -5.41
N GLU A 128 12.14 7.04 -6.04
CA GLU A 128 12.09 6.72 -7.47
C GLU A 128 12.53 7.90 -8.34
N VAL A 129 12.11 9.13 -8.00
CA VAL A 129 12.57 10.34 -8.70
C VAL A 129 14.09 10.53 -8.53
N GLN A 130 14.63 10.35 -7.32
CA GLN A 130 16.07 10.45 -7.06
C GLN A 130 16.86 9.40 -7.85
N ARG A 131 16.33 8.17 -7.96
CA ARG A 131 16.92 7.10 -8.76
C ARG A 131 16.98 7.48 -10.23
N ALA A 132 15.89 8.01 -10.79
CA ALA A 132 15.85 8.45 -12.18
C ALA A 132 16.80 9.64 -12.48
N GLN A 133 17.12 10.45 -11.47
CA GLN A 133 18.07 11.58 -11.57
C GLN A 133 19.54 11.17 -11.41
N ARG A 134 19.81 9.95 -10.94
CA ARG A 134 21.14 9.36 -10.88
C ARG A 134 21.27 8.29 -11.97
N PRO A 135 21.33 8.65 -13.26
CA PRO A 135 21.77 7.69 -14.25
C PRO A 135 23.19 7.30 -13.85
N ASP A 136 23.40 6.00 -13.66
CA ASP A 136 24.67 5.48 -13.18
C ASP A 136 25.85 6.07 -13.95
N ARG A 137 26.87 6.52 -13.21
CA ARG A 137 28.22 6.69 -13.73
C ARG A 137 28.71 5.28 -14.10
N GLN A 138 28.43 4.84 -15.32
CA GLN A 138 29.15 3.75 -15.97
C GLN A 138 30.29 4.33 -16.78
#